data_AF-A0A1R1AX84-F1
#
_entry.id   AF-A0A1R1AX84-F1
#
_cell.length_a   1.000
_cell.length_b   1.000
_cell.length_c   1.000
_cell.angle_alpha   90.00
_cell.angle_beta   90.00
_cell.angle_gamma   90.00
#
_symmetry.space_group_name_H-M   'P 1'
#
loop_
_entity.id
_entity.type
_entity.pdbx_description
1 polymer ?
#
loop_
_entity_poly.entity_id
_entity_poly.type
_entity_poly.pdbx_seq_one_letter_code
_entity_poly.pdbx_strand_id
1 'polypeptide(L)'
;MKPSEFIAKLAPIANQDMRQYGVPASLTLAQAILESNWGLSGLTQKANNLFGIKGTGPAGSVTMQTTEYRGQTPYTTQAQFRKYNSWNESVADHTRLILNGTRDKPQRYHGVLWADYKTAATEIWRGGYATDPNYPKKLISIMEQNSLYQYDVPSPEEEERMKIEQLTAELQKTEEQIQQLSKQYASAMKLLTEQSNTIQQMNVRLKAVETEKPAKVPSWAEPALQAAQQAEVLHDPKGSYDFYRIMTVLHRLGIFDSPSK
;
A
#
# COMPACT_ATOMS: atom_id res chain seq x y z
N MET A 1 22.08 16.92 33.83
CA MET A 1 21.73 17.10 32.41
C MET A 1 21.00 18.42 32.31
N LYS A 2 21.37 19.27 31.34
CA LYS A 2 20.64 20.52 31.09
C LYS A 2 19.30 20.21 30.39
N PRO A 3 18.27 21.08 30.53
CA PRO A 3 17.00 20.89 29.83
C PRO A 3 17.12 20.61 28.34
N SER A 4 17.96 21.37 27.63
CA SER A 4 18.20 21.21 26.19
C SER A 4 18.84 19.87 25.83
N GLU A 5 19.77 19.38 26.65
CA GLU A 5 20.42 18.07 26.44
C GLU A 5 19.42 16.92 26.62
N PHE A 6 18.51 17.04 27.60
CA PHE A 6 17.46 16.06 27.85
C PHE A 6 16.50 15.97 26.66
N ILE A 7 16.00 17.12 26.21
CA ILE A 7 15.07 17.20 25.07
C ILE A 7 15.76 16.68 23.80
N ALA A 8 16.98 17.13 23.49
CA ALA A 8 17.72 16.70 22.30
C ALA A 8 17.95 15.18 22.26
N LYS A 9 18.16 14.56 23.42
CA LYS A 9 18.34 13.11 23.53
C LYS A 9 17.04 12.32 23.35
N LEU A 10 15.92 12.84 23.86
CA LEU A 10 14.65 12.11 23.90
C LEU A 10 13.75 12.39 22.69
N ALA A 11 13.82 13.58 22.09
CA ALA A 11 12.94 14.01 21.01
C ALA A 11 12.98 13.09 19.78
N PRO A 12 14.15 12.61 19.28
CA PRO A 12 14.17 11.69 18.15
C PRO A 12 13.40 10.38 18.42
N ILE A 13 13.44 9.89 19.66
CA ILE A 13 12.74 8.68 20.10
C ILE A 13 11.23 8.95 20.14
N ALA A 14 10.83 10.07 20.75
CA ALA A 14 9.43 10.46 20.84
C ALA A 14 8.80 10.72 19.46
N ASN A 15 9.53 11.35 18.54
CA ASN A 15 9.08 11.60 17.16
C ASN A 15 8.88 10.29 16.39
N GLN A 16 9.79 9.33 16.56
CA GLN A 16 9.66 8.01 15.94
C GLN A 16 8.38 7.30 16.42
N ASP A 17 8.14 7.28 17.73
CA ASP A 17 6.94 6.66 18.31
C ASP A 17 5.66 7.39 17.87
N MET A 18 5.69 8.73 17.77
CA MET A 18 4.58 9.50 17.24
C MET A 18 4.23 9.11 15.81
N ARG A 19 5.23 9.01 14.92
CA ARG A 19 5.00 8.61 13.52
C ARG A 19 4.43 7.21 13.40
N GLN A 20 4.92 6.29 14.24
CA GLN A 20 4.56 4.89 14.14
C GLN A 20 3.21 4.57 14.81
N TYR A 21 2.91 5.24 15.93
CA TYR A 21 1.83 4.85 16.83
C TYR A 21 0.84 5.97 17.14
N GLY A 22 1.14 7.21 16.74
CA GLY A 22 0.26 8.36 16.94
C GLY A 22 0.31 8.96 18.33
N VAL A 23 1.23 8.57 19.21
CA VAL A 23 1.39 9.22 20.53
C VAL A 23 2.13 10.54 20.35
N PRO A 24 1.56 11.71 20.66
CA PRO A 24 2.23 12.99 20.42
C PRO A 24 3.61 13.06 21.09
N ALA A 25 4.61 13.51 20.34
CA ALA A 25 5.99 13.60 20.83
C ALA A 25 6.09 14.59 21.99
N SER A 26 5.38 15.72 21.90
CA SER A 26 5.26 16.73 22.94
C SER A 26 4.71 16.16 24.24
N LEU A 27 3.74 15.25 24.18
CA LEU A 27 3.20 14.56 25.35
C LEU A 27 4.23 13.65 25.99
N THR A 28 4.88 12.81 25.19
CA THR A 28 5.93 11.90 25.67
C THR A 28 7.06 12.67 26.34
N LEU A 29 7.53 13.76 25.72
CA LEU A 29 8.58 14.63 26.27
C LEU A 29 8.13 15.30 27.57
N ALA A 30 6.92 15.85 27.63
CA ALA A 30 6.43 16.54 28.82
C ALA A 30 6.24 15.59 30.00
N GLN A 31 5.68 14.40 29.78
CA GLN A 31 5.56 13.37 30.80
C GLN A 31 6.94 12.92 31.27
N ALA A 32 7.88 12.65 30.36
CA ALA A 32 9.23 12.26 30.74
C ALA A 32 9.92 13.37 31.56
N ILE A 33 9.79 14.66 31.19
CA ILE A 33 10.33 15.78 31.96
C ILE A 33 9.76 15.80 33.38
N LEU A 34 8.44 15.71 33.51
CA LEU A 34 7.73 15.79 34.78
C LEU A 34 8.07 14.61 35.70
N GLU A 35 8.01 13.38 35.17
CA GLU A 35 8.16 12.15 35.95
C GLU A 35 9.62 11.83 36.30
N SER A 36 10.56 12.21 35.42
CA SER A 36 11.98 11.93 35.61
C SER A 36 12.77 13.08 36.23
N ASN A 37 12.15 14.23 36.44
CA ASN A 37 12.83 15.48 36.78
C ASN A 37 14.02 15.73 35.83
N TRP A 38 13.75 15.88 34.54
CA TRP A 38 14.78 16.06 33.49
C TRP A 38 15.84 14.95 33.46
N GLY A 39 15.43 13.71 33.74
CA GLY A 39 16.28 12.53 33.79
C GLY A 39 17.14 12.42 35.05
N LEU A 40 16.96 13.34 36.01
CA LEU A 40 17.76 13.41 37.23
C LEU A 40 17.17 12.57 38.37
N SER A 41 15.97 12.00 38.24
CA SER A 41 15.40 11.14 39.28
C SER A 41 16.27 9.92 39.53
N GLY A 42 16.39 9.51 40.80
CA GLY A 42 17.18 8.32 41.16
C GLY A 42 16.69 7.06 40.46
N LEU A 43 15.38 6.96 40.17
CA LEU A 43 14.80 5.88 39.39
C LEU A 43 15.31 5.90 37.94
N THR A 44 15.32 7.05 37.28
CA THR A 44 15.83 7.18 35.91
C THR A 44 17.31 6.82 35.85
N GLN A 45 18.12 7.35 36.78
CA GLN A 45 19.57 7.09 36.78
C GLN A 45 19.92 5.63 37.06
N LYS A 46 19.16 4.93 37.90
CA LYS A 46 19.43 3.53 38.27
C LYS A 46 18.80 2.51 37.32
N ALA A 47 17.70 2.88 36.65
CA ALA A 47 16.86 1.93 35.96
C ALA A 47 16.40 2.35 34.56
N ASN A 48 16.85 3.50 34.06
CA ASN A 48 16.41 4.07 32.78
C ASN A 48 14.89 4.25 32.66
N ASN A 49 14.17 4.29 33.77
CA ASN A 49 12.71 4.36 33.81
C ASN A 49 12.27 5.82 33.94
N LEU A 50 11.88 6.41 32.79
CA LEU A 50 11.53 7.82 32.68
C LEU A 50 10.13 8.14 33.23
N PHE A 51 9.24 7.14 33.26
CA PHE A 51 7.79 7.35 33.48
C PHE A 51 7.27 6.72 34.77
N GLY A 52 8.16 6.21 35.64
CA GLY A 52 7.76 5.61 36.91
C GLY A 52 6.98 4.30 36.78
N ILE A 53 7.15 3.54 35.69
CA ILE A 53 6.34 2.34 35.44
C ILE A 53 6.72 1.24 36.43
N LYS A 54 5.74 0.73 37.18
CA LYS A 54 5.91 -0.34 38.18
C LYS A 54 5.99 -1.74 37.55
N GLY A 55 6.64 -2.67 38.27
CA GLY A 55 6.77 -4.08 37.92
C GLY A 55 8.18 -4.48 37.47
N THR A 56 8.26 -5.53 36.65
CA THR A 56 9.53 -6.02 36.08
C THR A 56 9.60 -5.68 34.59
N GLY A 57 10.70 -5.04 34.19
CA GLY A 57 11.01 -4.68 32.81
C GLY A 57 12.03 -5.62 32.18
N PRO A 58 12.45 -5.36 30.93
CA PRO A 58 13.38 -6.21 30.18
C PRO A 58 14.77 -6.33 30.83
N ALA A 59 15.20 -5.34 31.61
CA ALA A 59 16.45 -5.38 32.36
C ALA A 59 16.24 -5.72 33.85
N GLY A 60 15.08 -6.28 34.21
CA GLY A 60 14.70 -6.63 35.57
C GLY A 60 13.91 -5.54 36.28
N SER A 61 14.15 -5.36 37.58
CA SER A 61 13.42 -4.38 38.39
C SER A 61 14.33 -3.75 39.46
N VAL A 62 13.88 -2.64 40.03
CA VAL A 62 14.50 -2.00 41.19
C VAL A 62 13.42 -1.66 42.23
N THR A 63 13.66 -2.01 43.48
CA THR A 63 12.78 -1.61 44.59
C THR A 63 13.24 -0.26 45.13
N MET A 64 12.32 0.71 45.17
CA MET A 64 12.59 2.05 45.68
C MET A 64 11.40 2.56 46.49
N GLN A 65 11.69 3.46 47.44
CA GLN A 65 10.63 4.16 48.16
C GLN A 65 9.88 5.09 47.20
N THR A 66 8.56 5.10 47.32
CA THR A 66 7.64 5.93 46.56
C THR A 66 6.59 6.51 47.49
N THR A 67 6.04 7.65 47.11
CA THR A 67 4.91 8.27 47.79
C THR A 67 3.63 7.83 47.08
N GLU A 68 2.76 7.14 47.80
CA GLU A 68 1.44 6.74 47.34
C GLU A 68 0.37 7.57 48.06
N TYR A 69 -0.85 7.56 47.55
CA TYR A 69 -1.97 8.27 48.15
C TYR A 69 -3.07 7.29 48.56
N ARG A 70 -3.57 7.44 49.79
CA ARG A 70 -4.83 6.83 50.24
C ARG A 70 -5.86 7.94 50.35
N GLY A 71 -6.70 8.09 49.34
CA GLY A 71 -7.52 9.29 49.18
C GLY A 71 -6.63 10.51 48.93
N GLN A 72 -6.71 11.54 49.78
CA GLN A 72 -5.87 12.74 49.69
C GLN A 72 -4.63 12.69 50.60
N THR A 73 -4.45 11.63 51.39
CA THR A 73 -3.33 11.52 52.33
C THR A 73 -2.14 10.79 51.70
N PRO A 74 -0.97 11.44 51.55
CA PRO A 74 0.24 10.79 51.08
C PRO A 74 0.82 9.86 52.15
N TYR A 75 1.37 8.72 51.74
CA TYR A 75 2.16 7.83 52.59
C TYR A 75 3.33 7.24 51.80
N THR A 76 4.45 6.96 52.46
CA THR A 76 5.62 6.36 51.81
C THR A 76 5.55 4.84 51.92
N THR A 77 5.85 4.15 50.83
CA THR A 77 5.97 2.69 50.80
C THR A 77 7.07 2.27 49.82
N GLN A 78 7.47 1.00 49.86
CA GLN A 78 8.35 0.43 48.85
C GLN A 78 7.53 -0.04 47.65
N ALA A 79 7.98 0.28 46.44
CA ALA A 79 7.43 -0.28 45.21
C ALA A 79 8.54 -0.81 44.31
N GLN A 80 8.20 -1.85 43.55
CA GLN A 80 9.08 -2.39 42.52
C GLN A 80 8.81 -1.66 41.20
N PHE A 81 9.84 -1.07 40.62
CA PHE A 81 9.81 -0.36 39.35
C PHE A 81 10.55 -1.13 38.26
N ARG A 82 10.06 -1.01 37.02
CA ARG A 82 10.68 -1.64 35.86
C ARG A 82 12.07 -1.07 35.64
N LYS A 83 12.99 -1.94 35.23
CA LYS A 83 14.32 -1.57 34.76
C LYS A 83 14.43 -1.81 33.26
N TYR A 84 15.07 -0.86 32.57
CA TYR A 84 15.29 -0.88 31.14
C TYR A 84 16.79 -0.78 30.81
N ASN A 85 17.20 -1.34 29.68
CA ASN A 85 18.56 -1.22 29.16
C ASN A 85 18.82 0.19 28.60
N SER A 86 17.78 0.88 28.13
CA SER A 86 17.88 2.20 27.50
C SER A 86 16.62 3.05 27.71
N TRP A 87 16.72 4.35 27.39
CA TRP A 87 15.54 5.23 27.36
C TRP A 87 14.56 4.84 26.24
N ASN A 88 15.03 4.33 25.10
CA ASN A 88 14.17 3.81 24.03
C ASN A 88 13.21 2.73 24.55
N GLU A 89 13.71 1.78 25.34
CA GLU A 89 12.85 0.74 25.93
C GLU A 89 11.82 1.33 26.91
N SER A 90 12.20 2.36 27.68
CA SER A 90 11.26 3.04 28.58
C SER A 90 10.17 3.81 27.81
N VAL A 91 10.52 4.46 26.71
CA VAL A 91 9.56 5.15 25.83
C VAL A 91 8.65 4.15 25.14
N ALA A 92 9.20 3.08 24.57
CA ALA A 92 8.41 2.03 23.93
C ALA A 92 7.41 1.38 24.92
N ASP A 93 7.79 1.18 26.18
CA ASP A 93 6.89 0.63 27.20
C ASP A 93 5.78 1.61 27.60
N HIS A 94 6.08 2.90 27.63
CA HIS A 94 5.09 3.97 27.81
C HIS A 94 4.10 4.05 26.64
N THR A 95 4.60 4.04 25.41
CA THR A 95 3.78 3.98 24.19
C THR A 95 2.88 2.75 24.19
N ARG A 96 3.43 1.60 24.58
CA ARG A 96 2.67 0.35 24.70
C ARG A 96 1.56 0.42 25.75
N LEU A 97 1.75 1.14 26.85
CA LEU A 97 0.70 1.41 27.84
C LEU A 97 -0.43 2.26 27.22
N ILE A 98 -0.10 3.28 26.44
CA ILE A 98 -1.11 4.13 25.78
C ILE A 98 -1.90 3.33 24.75
N LEU A 99 -1.21 2.54 23.91
CA LEU A 99 -1.83 1.71 22.88
C LEU A 99 -2.73 0.61 23.44
N ASN A 100 -2.32 -0.05 24.53
CA ASN A 100 -3.02 -1.23 25.05
C ASN A 100 -3.86 -0.95 26.29
N GLY A 101 -3.85 0.28 26.81
CA GLY A 101 -4.54 0.64 28.04
C GLY A 101 -4.17 -0.26 29.22
N THR A 102 -5.17 -0.60 30.03
CA THR A 102 -5.02 -1.55 31.15
C THR A 102 -5.84 -2.80 30.88
N ARG A 103 -5.57 -3.88 31.62
CA ARG A 103 -6.27 -5.17 31.47
C ARG A 103 -7.80 -5.04 31.52
N ASP A 104 -8.32 -4.17 32.38
CA ASP A 104 -9.74 -3.87 32.55
C ASP A 104 -10.29 -2.88 31.52
N LYS A 105 -9.44 -2.06 30.92
CA LYS A 105 -9.83 -1.04 29.94
C LYS A 105 -8.77 -0.91 28.83
N PRO A 106 -8.81 -1.79 27.80
CA PRO A 106 -7.77 -1.84 26.76
C PRO A 106 -7.67 -0.57 25.90
N GLN A 107 -8.72 0.24 25.88
CA GLN A 107 -8.82 1.46 25.08
C GLN A 107 -8.69 2.72 25.96
N ARG A 108 -8.16 2.56 27.19
CA ARG A 108 -8.16 3.57 28.26
C ARG A 108 -7.60 4.92 27.83
N TYR A 109 -6.58 4.93 26.97
CA TYR A 109 -5.84 6.12 26.57
C TYR A 109 -5.97 6.44 25.08
N HIS A 110 -6.91 5.84 24.35
CA HIS A 110 -6.97 5.99 22.89
C HIS A 110 -7.29 7.41 22.42
N GLY A 111 -7.95 8.23 23.25
CA GLY A 111 -8.14 9.66 22.97
C GLY A 111 -6.83 10.46 22.85
N VAL A 112 -5.70 9.89 23.26
CA VAL A 112 -4.37 10.49 23.10
C VAL A 112 -3.85 10.35 21.67
N LEU A 113 -4.24 9.29 20.96
CA LEU A 113 -3.67 8.95 19.66
C LEU A 113 -4.07 9.99 18.61
N TRP A 114 -3.07 10.54 17.93
CA TRP A 114 -3.19 11.55 16.88
C TRP A 114 -3.84 12.88 17.31
N ALA A 115 -3.95 13.10 18.63
CA ALA A 115 -4.51 14.31 19.19
C ALA A 115 -3.47 15.45 19.20
N ASP A 116 -3.93 16.71 19.15
CA ASP A 116 -3.07 17.84 19.49
C ASP A 116 -2.64 17.78 20.97
N TYR A 117 -1.54 18.45 21.31
CA TYR A 117 -0.94 18.35 22.64
C TYR A 117 -1.89 18.71 23.80
N LYS A 118 -2.84 19.64 23.62
CA LYS A 118 -3.79 20.04 24.67
C LYS A 118 -4.85 18.97 24.88
N THR A 119 -5.38 18.43 23.78
CA THR A 119 -6.31 17.31 23.82
C THR A 119 -5.63 16.08 24.42
N ALA A 120 -4.41 15.76 23.97
CA ALA A 120 -3.62 14.64 24.47
C ALA A 120 -3.37 14.74 25.99
N ALA A 121 -2.99 15.92 26.50
CA ALA A 121 -2.80 16.16 27.94
C ALA A 121 -4.10 15.99 28.75
N THR A 122 -5.25 16.29 28.15
CA THR A 122 -6.56 16.11 28.77
C THR A 122 -7.00 14.65 28.75
N GLU A 123 -6.84 13.97 27.61
CA GLU A 123 -7.25 12.58 27.41
C GLU A 123 -6.41 11.59 28.20
N ILE A 124 -5.09 11.82 28.32
CA ILE A 124 -4.23 10.97 29.16
C ILE A 124 -4.67 11.02 30.63
N TRP A 125 -5.07 12.20 31.12
CA TRP A 125 -5.59 12.38 32.48
C TRP A 125 -6.99 11.79 32.65
N ARG A 126 -7.89 11.98 31.67
CA ARG A 126 -9.22 11.33 31.65
C ARG A 126 -9.11 9.80 31.66
N GLY A 127 -8.07 9.25 31.06
CA GLY A 127 -7.73 7.83 31.13
C GLY A 127 -7.27 7.37 32.53
N GLY A 128 -6.97 8.30 33.43
CA GLY A 128 -6.54 8.04 34.80
C GLY A 128 -5.05 7.80 34.93
N TYR A 129 -4.21 8.39 34.07
CA TYR A 129 -2.75 8.27 34.18
C TYR A 129 -2.21 8.88 35.47
N ALA A 130 -2.80 10.00 35.92
CA ALA A 130 -2.48 10.66 37.18
C ALA A 130 -3.76 11.06 37.92
N THR A 131 -3.72 11.06 39.24
CA THR A 131 -4.85 11.47 40.10
C THR A 131 -4.91 12.98 40.35
N ASP A 132 -3.83 13.71 40.07
CA ASP A 132 -3.78 15.16 40.24
C ASP A 132 -4.68 15.88 39.21
N PRO A 133 -5.71 16.64 39.62
CA PRO A 133 -6.59 17.36 38.70
C PRO A 133 -5.87 18.47 37.90
N ASN A 134 -4.70 18.92 38.36
CA ASN A 134 -3.88 19.91 37.63
C ASN A 134 -2.90 19.27 36.66
N TYR A 135 -2.88 17.94 36.54
CA TYR A 135 -1.94 17.23 35.67
C TYR A 135 -1.98 17.70 34.20
N PRO A 136 -3.16 17.87 33.56
CA PRO A 136 -3.21 18.44 32.20
C PRO A 136 -2.57 19.82 32.10
N LYS A 137 -2.84 20.70 33.07
CA LYS A 137 -2.27 22.06 33.10
C LYS A 137 -0.75 22.04 33.25
N LYS A 138 -0.22 21.13 34.09
CA LYS A 138 1.23 20.94 34.25
C LYS A 138 1.88 20.50 32.94
N LEU A 139 1.31 19.50 32.26
CA LEU A 139 1.82 19.02 30.98
C LEU A 139 1.80 20.12 29.91
N ILE A 140 0.66 20.80 29.75
CA ILE A 140 0.51 21.92 28.80
C ILE A 140 1.53 23.01 29.10
N SER A 141 1.71 23.39 30.37
CA SER A 141 2.69 24.39 30.78
C SER A 141 4.13 23.96 30.42
N ILE A 142 4.49 22.69 30.62
CA ILE A 142 5.82 22.17 30.25
C ILE A 142 5.99 22.20 28.72
N MET A 143 4.98 21.79 27.96
CA MET A 143 4.99 21.82 26.50
C MET A 143 5.15 23.23 25.96
N GLU A 144 4.39 24.20 26.48
CA GLU A 144 4.42 25.58 26.04
C GLU A 144 5.75 26.27 26.42
N GLN A 145 6.23 26.12 27.66
CA GLN A 145 7.48 26.72 28.14
C GLN A 145 8.72 26.24 27.40
N ASN A 146 8.70 25.00 26.91
CA ASN A 146 9.82 24.40 26.17
C ASN A 146 9.53 24.24 24.68
N SER A 147 8.42 24.82 24.21
CA SER A 147 7.94 24.74 22.83
C SER A 147 7.94 23.31 22.26
N LEU A 148 7.55 22.32 23.06
CA LEU A 148 7.67 20.90 22.70
C LEU A 148 6.73 20.49 21.56
N TYR A 149 5.67 21.26 21.31
CA TYR A 149 4.77 21.05 20.17
C TYR A 149 5.46 21.17 18.82
N GLN A 150 6.66 21.79 18.75
CA GLN A 150 7.46 21.81 17.53
C GLN A 150 7.96 20.42 17.12
N TYR A 151 7.98 19.46 18.04
CA TYR A 151 8.35 18.07 17.79
C TYR A 151 7.17 17.22 17.30
N ASP A 152 5.94 17.75 17.36
CA ASP A 152 4.76 17.07 16.82
C ASP A 152 4.63 17.24 15.30
N VAL A 153 5.46 18.11 14.71
CA VAL A 153 5.56 18.28 13.25
C VAL A 153 6.89 17.73 12.76
N PRO A 154 6.96 17.12 11.57
CA PRO A 154 8.23 16.73 10.98
C PRO A 154 9.10 17.98 10.74
N SER A 155 10.41 17.88 10.97
CA SER A 155 11.34 18.95 10.56
C SER A 155 11.40 19.05 9.02
N PRO A 156 11.80 20.19 8.42
CA PRO A 156 11.93 20.31 6.97
C PRO A 156 12.80 19.23 6.32
N GLU A 157 13.89 18.83 7.01
CA GLU A 157 14.76 17.74 6.58
C GLU A 157 14.04 16.39 6.61
N GLU A 158 13.20 16.15 7.62
CA GLU A 158 12.37 14.94 7.69
C GLU A 158 11.24 14.95 6.64
N GLU A 159 10.60 16.09 6.40
CA GLU A 159 9.61 16.25 5.32
C GLU A 159 10.24 15.94 3.96
N GLU A 160 11.44 16.45 3.71
CA GLU A 160 12.20 16.16 2.50
C GLU A 160 12.54 14.68 2.38
N ARG A 161 13.04 14.04 3.44
CA ARG A 161 13.30 12.59 3.46
C ARG A 161 12.06 11.76 3.19
N MET A 162 10.93 12.07 3.83
CA MET A 162 9.66 11.38 3.62
C MET A 162 9.17 11.54 2.18
N LYS A 163 9.32 12.74 1.60
CA LYS A 163 8.98 13.00 0.20
C LYS A 163 9.88 12.21 -0.76
N ILE A 164 11.18 12.13 -0.49
CA ILE A 164 12.12 11.31 -1.27
C ILE A 164 11.73 9.83 -1.20
N GLU A 165 11.41 9.33 -0.01
CA GLU A 165 10.99 7.94 0.18
C GLU A 165 9.71 7.61 -0.60
N GLN A 166 8.70 8.48 -0.53
CA GLN A 166 7.47 8.36 -1.30
C GLN A 166 7.72 8.37 -2.81
N LEU A 167 8.51 9.33 -3.30
CA LEU A 167 8.87 9.43 -4.72
C LEU A 167 9.66 8.20 -5.18
N THR A 168 10.53 7.65 -4.32
CA THR A 168 11.30 6.44 -4.63
C THR A 168 10.39 5.22 -4.74
N ALA A 169 9.43 5.07 -3.83
CA ALA A 169 8.44 3.99 -3.90
C ALA A 169 7.53 4.11 -5.15
N GLU A 170 7.12 5.33 -5.50
CA GLU A 170 6.33 5.59 -6.70
C GLU A 170 7.13 5.33 -7.99
N LEU A 171 8.42 5.70 -8.01
CA LEU A 171 9.33 5.39 -9.11
C LEU A 171 9.46 3.88 -9.31
N GLN A 172 9.71 3.12 -8.24
CA GLN A 172 9.81 1.66 -8.31
C GLN A 172 8.52 1.03 -8.87
N LYS A 173 7.36 1.48 -8.40
CA LYS A 173 6.07 1.00 -8.91
C LYS A 173 5.88 1.32 -10.40
N THR A 174 6.33 2.49 -10.83
CA THR A 174 6.28 2.89 -12.24
C THR A 174 7.20 2.03 -13.10
N GLU A 175 8.40 1.73 -12.62
CA GLU A 175 9.34 0.82 -13.29
C GLU A 175 8.75 -0.58 -13.46
N GLU A 176 8.09 -1.12 -12.43
CA GLU A 176 7.39 -2.40 -12.50
C GLU A 176 6.26 -2.39 -13.55
N GLN A 177 5.48 -1.31 -13.63
CA GLN A 177 4.45 -1.15 -14.65
C GLN A 177 5.03 -1.11 -16.07
N ILE A 178 6.14 -0.38 -16.28
CA ILE A 178 6.82 -0.33 -17.58
C ILE A 178 7.32 -1.72 -17.98
N GLN A 179 7.88 -2.49 -17.03
CA GLN A 179 8.31 -3.86 -17.29
C GLN A 179 7.14 -4.79 -17.63
N GLN A 180 5.99 -4.60 -17.01
CA GLN A 180 4.80 -5.39 -17.34
C GLN A 180 4.28 -5.03 -18.74
N LEU A 181 4.22 -3.74 -19.06
CA LEU A 181 3.78 -3.27 -20.37
C LEU A 181 4.72 -3.75 -21.49
N SER A 182 6.03 -3.76 -21.26
CA SER A 182 7.00 -4.25 -22.25
C SER A 182 6.82 -5.75 -22.53
N LYS A 183 6.52 -6.56 -21.51
CA LYS A 183 6.17 -7.99 -21.68
C LYS A 183 4.87 -8.18 -22.46
N GLN A 184 3.86 -7.36 -22.20
CA GLN A 184 2.59 -7.37 -22.95
C GLN A 184 2.82 -7.00 -24.41
N TYR A 185 3.60 -5.96 -24.68
CA TYR A 185 3.98 -5.54 -26.03
C TYR A 185 4.71 -6.67 -26.78
N ALA A 186 5.70 -7.32 -26.16
CA ALA A 186 6.41 -8.43 -26.77
C ALA A 186 5.47 -9.60 -27.12
N SER A 187 4.52 -9.92 -26.24
CA SER A 187 3.53 -10.97 -26.48
C SER A 187 2.57 -10.61 -27.62
N ALA A 188 2.10 -9.36 -27.66
CA ALA A 188 1.25 -8.86 -28.73
C ALA A 188 1.97 -8.90 -30.09
N MET A 189 3.25 -8.50 -30.14
CA MET A 189 4.07 -8.57 -31.35
C MET A 189 4.27 -10.00 -31.84
N LYS A 190 4.45 -10.96 -30.92
CA LYS A 190 4.52 -12.39 -31.28
C LYS A 190 3.22 -12.86 -31.92
N LEU A 191 2.07 -12.54 -31.32
CA LEU A 191 0.76 -12.90 -31.86
C LEU A 191 0.51 -12.28 -33.25
N LEU A 192 0.87 -11.00 -33.44
CA LEU A 192 0.77 -10.33 -34.74
C LEU A 192 1.63 -11.02 -35.80
N THR A 193 2.82 -11.49 -35.43
CA THR A 193 3.71 -12.23 -36.33
C THR A 193 3.09 -13.58 -36.70
N GLU A 194 2.54 -14.31 -35.74
CA GLU A 194 1.85 -15.60 -35.96
C GLU A 194 0.61 -15.43 -36.86
N GLN A 195 -0.18 -14.37 -36.65
CA GLN A 195 -1.31 -14.03 -37.51
C GLN A 195 -0.86 -13.68 -38.94
N SER A 196 0.21 -12.88 -39.08
CA SER A 196 0.78 -12.55 -40.40
C SER A 196 1.18 -13.80 -41.16
N ASN A 197 1.88 -14.74 -40.51
CA ASN A 197 2.25 -16.03 -41.10
C ASN A 197 1.03 -16.85 -41.51
N THR A 198 -0.02 -16.86 -40.67
CA THR A 198 -1.27 -17.56 -40.97
C THR A 198 -1.95 -16.99 -42.21
N ILE A 199 -2.03 -15.66 -42.32
CA ILE A 199 -2.59 -14.98 -43.50
C ILE A 199 -1.79 -15.30 -44.76
N GLN A 200 -0.45 -15.30 -44.68
CA GLN A 200 0.39 -15.70 -45.81
C GLN A 200 0.13 -17.14 -46.25
N GLN A 201 0.01 -18.08 -45.31
CA GLN A 201 -0.34 -19.47 -45.63
C GLN A 201 -1.74 -19.59 -46.26
N MET A 202 -2.73 -18.85 -45.74
CA MET A 202 -4.06 -18.79 -46.33
C MET A 202 -4.02 -18.28 -47.76
N ASN A 203 -3.25 -17.22 -48.05
CA ASN A 203 -3.09 -16.69 -49.41
C ASN A 203 -2.46 -17.71 -50.36
N VAL A 204 -1.49 -18.51 -49.89
CA VAL A 204 -0.89 -19.60 -50.69
C VAL A 204 -1.93 -20.68 -51.00
N ARG A 205 -2.69 -21.12 -49.99
CA ARG A 205 -3.75 -22.12 -50.17
C ARG A 205 -4.86 -21.63 -51.09
N LEU A 206 -5.27 -20.36 -50.95
CA LEU A 206 -6.27 -19.75 -51.80
C LEU A 206 -5.83 -19.78 -53.27
N LYS A 207 -4.60 -19.35 -53.57
CA LYS A 207 -4.02 -19.45 -54.93
C LYS A 207 -3.99 -20.88 -55.47
N ALA A 208 -3.61 -21.85 -54.63
CA ALA A 208 -3.60 -23.25 -55.04
C ALA A 208 -5.01 -23.74 -55.41
N VAL A 209 -6.03 -23.41 -54.62
CA VAL A 209 -7.43 -23.77 -54.90
C VAL A 209 -7.98 -23.05 -56.12
N GLU A 210 -7.71 -21.75 -56.28
CA GLU A 210 -8.13 -20.96 -57.45
C GLU A 210 -7.53 -21.49 -58.77
N THR A 211 -6.30 -22.02 -58.71
CA THR A 211 -5.59 -22.56 -59.88
C THR A 211 -5.84 -24.05 -60.11
N GLU A 212 -6.52 -24.74 -59.18
CA GLU A 212 -6.83 -26.15 -59.31
C GLU A 212 -7.95 -26.38 -60.33
N LYS A 213 -7.60 -27.04 -61.44
CA LYS A 213 -8.57 -27.50 -62.45
C LYS A 213 -8.95 -28.94 -62.13
N PRO A 214 -10.22 -29.27 -61.87
CA PRO A 214 -10.59 -30.65 -61.62
C PRO A 214 -10.39 -31.50 -62.88
N ALA A 215 -9.90 -32.72 -62.68
CA ALA A 215 -9.63 -33.68 -63.76
C ALA A 215 -10.88 -34.05 -64.57
N LYS A 216 -12.07 -33.88 -63.99
CA LYS A 216 -13.37 -34.06 -64.63
C LYS A 216 -14.29 -32.91 -64.24
N VAL A 217 -15.22 -32.58 -65.13
CA VAL A 217 -16.31 -31.65 -64.84
C VAL A 217 -17.09 -32.17 -63.61
N PRO A 218 -17.33 -31.34 -62.58
CA PRO A 218 -18.15 -31.75 -61.45
C PRO A 218 -19.61 -31.96 -61.87
N SER A 219 -20.25 -33.03 -61.39
CA SER A 219 -21.63 -33.39 -61.76
C SER A 219 -22.65 -32.27 -61.52
N TRP A 220 -22.45 -31.45 -60.49
CA TRP A 220 -23.32 -30.30 -60.20
C TRP A 220 -23.22 -29.17 -61.24
N ALA A 221 -22.12 -29.11 -62.00
CA ALA A 221 -21.89 -28.09 -63.02
C ALA A 221 -22.29 -28.55 -64.43
N GLU A 222 -22.43 -29.86 -64.66
CA GLU A 222 -22.74 -30.44 -65.98
C GLU A 222 -23.98 -29.81 -66.64
N PRO A 223 -25.13 -29.62 -65.95
CA PRO A 223 -26.31 -29.04 -66.60
C PRO A 223 -26.07 -27.61 -67.10
N ALA A 224 -25.33 -26.81 -66.33
CA ALA A 224 -25.05 -25.43 -66.66
C ALA A 224 -24.09 -25.30 -67.86
N LEU A 225 -23.10 -26.19 -67.95
CA LEU A 225 -22.17 -26.22 -69.08
C LEU A 225 -22.87 -26.71 -70.35
N GLN A 226 -23.75 -27.71 -70.25
CA GLN A 226 -24.55 -28.16 -71.40
C GLN A 226 -25.44 -27.05 -71.93
N ALA A 227 -26.15 -26.31 -71.05
CA ALA A 227 -26.96 -25.17 -71.44
C ALA A 227 -26.13 -24.08 -72.13
N ALA A 228 -24.96 -23.76 -71.57
CA ALA A 228 -24.05 -22.78 -72.17
C ALA A 228 -23.47 -23.21 -73.54
N GLN A 229 -23.18 -24.51 -73.72
CA GLN A 229 -22.74 -25.05 -75.01
C GLN A 229 -23.86 -25.03 -76.06
N GLN A 230 -25.10 -25.34 -75.66
CA GLN A 230 -26.28 -25.28 -76.54
C GLN A 230 -26.60 -23.84 -76.97
N ALA A 231 -26.42 -22.88 -76.08
CA ALA A 231 -26.53 -21.45 -76.38
C ALA A 231 -25.33 -20.90 -77.19
N GLU A 232 -24.37 -21.75 -77.56
CA GLU A 232 -23.15 -21.41 -78.31
C GLU A 232 -22.23 -20.37 -77.63
N VAL A 233 -22.41 -20.12 -76.33
CA VAL A 233 -21.59 -19.17 -75.56
C VAL A 233 -20.35 -19.79 -74.94
N LEU A 234 -20.25 -21.13 -74.94
CA LEU A 234 -19.11 -21.87 -74.42
C LEU A 234 -18.69 -22.97 -75.40
N HIS A 235 -17.41 -23.00 -75.78
CA HIS A 235 -16.87 -24.01 -76.70
C HIS A 235 -16.08 -25.12 -75.97
N ASP A 236 -15.17 -24.77 -75.04
CA ASP A 236 -14.42 -25.73 -74.23
C ASP A 236 -14.98 -25.76 -72.80
N PRO A 237 -15.58 -26.89 -72.35
CA PRO A 237 -16.15 -26.99 -71.02
C PRO A 237 -15.10 -27.20 -69.92
N LYS A 238 -13.80 -27.22 -70.24
CA LYS A 238 -12.75 -27.35 -69.22
C LYS A 238 -12.45 -26.01 -68.54
N GLY A 239 -12.62 -25.98 -67.23
CA GLY A 239 -12.21 -24.83 -66.41
C GLY A 239 -11.81 -25.20 -64.99
N SER A 240 -11.55 -24.18 -64.18
CA SER A 240 -11.35 -24.32 -62.73
C SER A 240 -12.68 -24.53 -62.02
N TYR A 241 -12.63 -24.89 -60.74
CA TYR A 241 -13.85 -24.94 -59.91
C TYR A 241 -14.64 -23.64 -59.89
N ASP A 242 -13.98 -22.48 -59.94
CA ASP A 242 -14.67 -21.19 -59.97
C ASP A 242 -15.34 -20.91 -61.31
N PHE A 243 -14.70 -21.30 -62.43
CA PHE A 243 -15.36 -21.30 -63.72
C PHE A 243 -16.68 -22.11 -63.65
N TYR A 244 -16.65 -23.33 -63.10
CA TYR A 244 -17.85 -24.15 -62.95
C TYR A 244 -18.91 -23.52 -62.02
N ARG A 245 -18.50 -22.88 -60.92
CA ARG A 245 -19.43 -22.17 -60.01
C ARG A 245 -20.10 -21.01 -60.72
N ILE A 246 -19.34 -20.19 -61.44
CA ILE A 246 -19.85 -19.05 -62.20
C ILE A 246 -20.83 -19.52 -63.26
N MET A 247 -20.46 -20.54 -64.05
CA MET A 247 -21.35 -21.11 -65.07
C MET A 247 -22.66 -21.61 -64.45
N THR A 248 -22.59 -22.26 -63.29
CA THR A 248 -23.80 -22.73 -62.57
C THR A 248 -24.67 -21.60 -62.07
N VAL A 249 -24.08 -20.50 -61.58
CA VAL A 249 -24.83 -19.31 -61.17
C VAL A 249 -25.48 -18.63 -62.37
N LEU A 250 -24.75 -18.43 -63.46
CA LEU A 250 -25.27 -17.82 -64.70
C LEU A 250 -26.44 -18.63 -65.27
N HIS A 251 -26.33 -19.95 -65.29
CA HIS A 251 -27.42 -20.83 -65.70
C HIS A 251 -28.66 -20.68 -64.80
N ARG A 252 -28.48 -20.63 -63.47
CA ARG A 252 -29.61 -20.41 -62.53
C ARG A 252 -30.27 -19.05 -62.68
N LEU A 253 -29.55 -18.06 -63.19
CA LEU A 253 -30.07 -16.73 -63.50
C LEU A 253 -30.75 -16.67 -64.88
N GLY A 254 -30.82 -17.79 -65.61
CA GLY A 254 -31.45 -17.88 -66.93
C GLY A 254 -30.64 -17.24 -68.06
N ILE A 255 -29.36 -16.96 -67.84
CA ILE A 255 -28.51 -16.26 -68.83
C ILE A 255 -28.27 -17.09 -70.10
N PHE A 256 -28.36 -18.42 -70.01
CA PHE A 256 -28.20 -19.33 -71.16
C PHE A 256 -29.52 -19.79 -71.75
N ASP A 257 -30.65 -19.34 -71.20
CA ASP A 257 -31.94 -19.59 -71.80
C ASP A 257 -31.99 -18.74 -73.07
N SER A 258 -32.19 -19.39 -74.23
CA SER A 258 -32.28 -18.68 -75.50
C SER A 258 -33.32 -17.56 -75.39
N PRO A 259 -33.09 -16.35 -75.92
CA PRO A 259 -34.12 -15.34 -75.95
C PRO A 259 -35.32 -15.96 -76.65
N SER A 260 -36.43 -16.07 -75.92
CA SER A 260 -37.69 -16.56 -76.44
C SER A 260 -37.99 -15.80 -77.73
N LYS A 261 -37.91 -16.53 -78.86
CA LYS A 261 -38.37 -16.04 -80.17
C LYS A 261 -39.85 -15.69 -80.11
#